data_AF-A0A4Q1SLR1-F1
#
_entry.id   AF-A0A4Q1SLR1-F1
#
_cell.length_a   1.000
_cell.length_b   1.000
_cell.length_c   1.000
_cell.angle_alpha   90.00
_cell.angle_beta   90.00
_cell.angle_gamma   90.00
#
_symmetry.space_group_name_H-M   'P 1'
#
loop_
_entity.id
_entity.type
_entity.pdbx_description
1 polymer ?
#
loop_
_entity_poly.entity_id
_entity_poly.type
_entity_poly.pdbx_seq_one_letter_code
_entity_poly.pdbx_strand_id
1 'polypeptide(L)'
;QKYGNKISWADLLVLAGNVAIESMGGKTFGFGAGRPDIWHPEEDIYWGAEKEWLGDHRYTGDRELENPLAAVQMGLIYVNPEGPNGKPDPVSSGRDIRETFTRMGMNDEETVALIAGGHTFGKAHGAGDAAHVGPEPE
;
A
#
# COMPACT_ATOMS: atom_id res chain seq x y z
N GLN A 1 -24.44 -5.38 -3.82
CA GLN A 1 -25.91 -5.62 -3.74
C GLN A 1 -26.65 -5.20 -5.02
N LYS A 2 -26.77 -3.89 -5.34
CA LYS A 2 -27.52 -3.42 -6.53
C LYS A 2 -27.12 -4.09 -7.85
N TYR A 3 -25.81 -4.25 -8.08
CA TYR A 3 -25.29 -4.78 -9.34
C TYR A 3 -25.02 -6.30 -9.30
N GLY A 4 -25.17 -6.94 -8.13
CA GLY A 4 -24.93 -8.38 -7.94
C GLY A 4 -23.63 -8.85 -8.60
N ASN A 5 -23.70 -10.01 -9.25
CA ASN A 5 -22.56 -10.65 -9.91
C ASN A 5 -22.19 -10.02 -11.27
N LYS A 6 -22.72 -8.84 -11.61
CA LYS A 6 -22.34 -8.13 -12.84
C LYS A 6 -21.01 -7.37 -12.69
N ILE A 7 -20.52 -7.22 -11.46
CA ILE A 7 -19.23 -6.64 -11.14
C ILE A 7 -18.71 -7.31 -9.86
N SER A 8 -17.44 -7.71 -9.88
CA SER A 8 -16.77 -8.26 -8.69
C SER A 8 -16.41 -7.13 -7.71
N TRP A 9 -16.16 -7.46 -6.45
CA TRP A 9 -15.54 -6.53 -5.51
C TRP A 9 -14.16 -6.10 -5.98
N ALA A 10 -13.37 -7.03 -6.54
CA ALA A 10 -12.05 -6.73 -7.08
C ALA A 10 -12.08 -5.62 -8.16
N ASP A 11 -13.02 -5.68 -9.11
CA ASP A 11 -13.18 -4.62 -10.11
C ASP A 11 -13.82 -3.36 -9.52
N LEU A 12 -14.80 -3.50 -8.62
CA LEU A 12 -15.52 -2.37 -8.04
C LEU A 12 -14.60 -1.48 -7.20
N LEU A 13 -13.68 -2.06 -6.43
CA LEU A 13 -12.73 -1.31 -5.60
C LEU A 13 -11.83 -0.40 -6.46
N VAL A 14 -11.29 -0.93 -7.55
CA VAL A 14 -10.44 -0.15 -8.47
C VAL A 14 -11.27 0.86 -9.27
N LEU A 15 -12.46 0.46 -9.74
CA LEU A 15 -13.37 1.36 -10.46
C LEU A 15 -13.78 2.56 -9.60
N ALA A 16 -14.04 2.35 -8.31
CA ALA A 16 -14.37 3.42 -7.38
C ALA A 16 -13.22 4.44 -7.27
N GLY A 17 -11.96 3.98 -7.24
CA GLY A 17 -10.78 4.85 -7.28
C GLY A 17 -10.68 5.67 -8.57
N ASN A 18 -10.86 5.04 -9.73
CA ASN A 18 -10.89 5.75 -11.02
C ASN A 18 -11.97 6.83 -11.05
N VAL A 19 -13.20 6.48 -10.64
CA VAL A 19 -14.32 7.42 -10.60
C VAL A 19 -14.07 8.55 -9.60
N ALA A 20 -13.42 8.28 -8.46
CA ALA A 20 -13.07 9.32 -7.51
C ALA A 20 -12.12 10.35 -8.14
N ILE A 21 -11.06 9.91 -8.82
CA ILE A 21 -10.12 10.79 -9.55
C ILE A 21 -10.87 11.64 -10.59
N GLU A 22 -11.72 11.01 -11.41
CA GLU A 22 -12.49 11.71 -12.44
C GLU A 22 -13.46 12.72 -11.85
N SER A 23 -14.14 12.36 -10.76
CA SER A 23 -15.11 13.24 -10.09
C SER A 23 -14.46 14.49 -9.48
N MET A 24 -13.16 14.43 -9.16
CA MET A 24 -12.37 15.54 -8.66
C MET A 24 -11.65 16.32 -9.77
N GLY A 25 -11.95 16.03 -11.04
CA GLY A 25 -11.38 16.72 -12.21
C GLY A 25 -10.06 16.14 -12.72
N GLY A 26 -9.57 15.06 -12.12
CA GLY A 26 -8.44 14.29 -12.64
C GLY A 26 -8.82 13.52 -13.91
N LYS A 27 -7.83 13.12 -14.70
CA LYS A 27 -8.04 12.27 -15.88
C LYS A 27 -7.41 10.90 -15.62
N THR A 28 -8.17 9.85 -15.89
CA THR A 28 -7.65 8.47 -15.90
C THR A 28 -7.17 8.12 -17.30
N PHE A 29 -6.22 7.20 -17.40
CA PHE A 29 -5.75 6.69 -18.70
C PHE A 29 -6.75 5.71 -19.32
N GLY A 30 -7.43 4.92 -18.49
CA GLY A 30 -8.44 3.94 -18.89
C GLY A 30 -8.80 3.00 -17.74
N PHE A 31 -9.75 2.09 -17.97
CA PHE A 31 -10.15 1.07 -17.02
C PHE A 31 -10.43 -0.26 -17.75
N GLY A 32 -9.85 -1.35 -17.23
CA GLY A 32 -10.11 -2.72 -17.68
C GLY A 32 -10.69 -3.55 -16.55
N ALA A 33 -11.86 -4.15 -16.78
CA ALA A 33 -12.53 -5.08 -15.88
C ALA A 33 -12.12 -6.54 -16.19
N GLY A 34 -12.59 -7.47 -15.35
CA GLY A 34 -12.40 -8.91 -15.52
C GLY A 34 -11.73 -9.60 -14.33
N ARG A 35 -11.51 -8.88 -13.20
CA ARG A 35 -10.95 -9.48 -11.99
C ARG A 35 -12.01 -10.34 -11.31
N PRO A 36 -11.83 -11.66 -11.13
CA PRO A 36 -12.76 -12.47 -10.37
C PRO A 36 -12.61 -12.17 -8.87
N ASP A 37 -13.71 -12.30 -8.12
CA ASP A 37 -13.60 -12.36 -6.65
C ASP A 37 -13.11 -13.75 -6.22
N ILE A 38 -12.35 -13.76 -5.12
CA ILE A 38 -12.02 -14.96 -4.36
C ILE A 38 -12.88 -15.02 -3.10
N TRP A 39 -13.12 -16.23 -2.60
CA TRP A 39 -14.05 -16.48 -1.48
C TRP A 39 -13.33 -16.81 -0.16
N HIS A 40 -12.01 -16.90 -0.20
CA HIS A 40 -11.12 -17.08 0.92
C HIS A 40 -9.79 -16.37 0.59
N PRO A 41 -9.00 -15.97 1.60
CA PRO A 41 -7.67 -15.42 1.36
C PRO A 41 -6.75 -16.45 0.69
N GLU A 42 -5.72 -15.95 -0.01
CA GLU A 42 -4.60 -16.77 -0.47
C GLU A 42 -3.73 -17.15 0.73
N GLU A 43 -3.48 -18.45 0.93
CA GLU A 43 -2.73 -18.98 2.08
C GLU A 43 -1.23 -19.18 1.80
N ASP A 44 -0.84 -19.09 0.53
CA ASP A 44 0.52 -19.35 0.04
C ASP A 44 1.38 -18.08 -0.07
N ILE A 45 0.83 -16.92 0.31
CA ILE A 45 1.58 -15.66 0.30
C ILE A 45 2.41 -15.53 1.57
N TYR A 46 3.74 -15.50 1.40
CA TYR A 46 4.68 -15.22 2.48
C TYR A 46 4.87 -13.71 2.66
N TRP A 47 4.33 -13.17 3.75
CA TRP A 47 4.39 -11.74 4.09
C TRP A 47 5.58 -11.33 4.96
N GLY A 48 6.43 -12.29 5.35
CA GLY A 48 7.58 -12.10 6.23
C GLY A 48 7.54 -13.02 7.46
N ALA A 49 8.68 -13.13 8.14
CA ALA A 49 8.85 -14.01 9.29
C ALA A 49 8.35 -13.40 10.61
N GLU A 50 7.94 -12.14 10.62
CA GLU A 50 7.52 -11.43 11.81
C GLU A 50 6.25 -12.02 12.42
N LYS A 51 6.23 -12.06 13.76
CA LYS A 51 5.10 -12.55 14.55
C LYS A 51 4.26 -11.43 15.15
N GLU A 52 4.70 -10.18 14.98
CA GLU A 52 4.06 -8.99 15.52
C GLU A 52 3.86 -7.98 14.38
N TRP A 53 2.72 -7.28 14.43
CA TRP A 53 2.45 -6.17 13.53
C TRP A 53 3.54 -5.10 13.66
N LEU A 54 3.95 -4.52 12.53
CA LEU A 54 5.00 -3.50 12.43
C LEU A 54 6.42 -3.97 12.83
N GLY A 55 6.67 -5.28 12.98
CA GLY A 55 8.03 -5.80 13.10
C GLY A 55 8.86 -5.62 11.82
N ASP A 56 10.20 -5.61 11.93
CA ASP A 56 11.14 -5.33 10.83
C ASP A 56 12.25 -6.39 10.64
N HIS A 57 12.03 -7.64 11.05
CA HIS A 57 13.00 -8.76 10.97
C HIS A 57 13.17 -9.31 9.54
N ARG A 58 13.41 -8.43 8.57
CA ARG A 58 13.43 -8.71 7.13
C ARG A 58 14.60 -8.06 6.39
N TYR A 59 15.52 -7.44 7.12
CA TYR A 59 16.71 -6.81 6.56
C TYR A 59 17.98 -7.54 6.98
N THR A 60 18.92 -7.64 6.05
CA THR A 60 20.30 -8.07 6.32
C THR A 60 21.31 -7.09 5.71
N GLY A 61 22.59 -7.24 6.04
CA GLY A 61 23.68 -6.45 5.46
C GLY A 61 23.47 -4.93 5.56
N ASP A 62 23.76 -4.22 4.48
CA ASP A 62 23.46 -2.78 4.35
C ASP A 62 22.03 -2.58 3.81
N ARG A 63 21.05 -2.90 4.65
CA ARG A 63 19.61 -2.65 4.37
C ARG A 63 19.12 -3.37 3.12
N GLU A 64 19.55 -4.62 2.94
CA GLU A 64 19.07 -5.52 1.91
C GLU A 64 17.78 -6.20 2.38
N LEU A 65 16.65 -5.86 1.75
CA LEU A 65 15.34 -6.41 2.07
C LEU A 65 15.23 -7.85 1.58
N GLU A 66 14.74 -8.74 2.43
CA GLU A 66 14.53 -10.16 2.14
C GLU A 66 13.63 -10.35 0.90
N ASN A 67 14.02 -11.28 0.01
CA ASN A 67 13.15 -11.71 -1.09
C ASN A 67 12.17 -12.77 -0.58
N PRO A 68 10.88 -12.73 -0.95
CA PRO A 68 10.27 -11.92 -2.02
C PRO A 68 9.61 -10.62 -1.54
N LEU A 69 9.92 -10.14 -0.33
CA LEU A 69 9.19 -9.04 0.31
C LEU A 69 9.39 -7.71 -0.41
N ALA A 70 8.36 -6.86 -0.39
CA ALA A 70 8.36 -5.53 -0.98
C ALA A 70 7.88 -4.42 -0.03
N ALA A 71 7.84 -4.71 1.28
CA ALA A 71 7.48 -3.75 2.33
C ALA A 71 8.50 -3.77 3.48
N VAL A 72 8.74 -2.63 4.13
CA VAL A 72 9.78 -2.46 5.15
C VAL A 72 9.42 -3.01 6.53
N GLN A 73 8.14 -3.21 6.81
CA GLN A 73 7.62 -3.76 8.07
C GLN A 73 6.37 -4.60 7.83
N MET A 74 6.09 -5.53 8.75
CA MET A 74 4.91 -6.40 8.68
C MET A 74 3.63 -5.57 8.76
N GLY A 75 2.74 -5.77 7.78
CA GLY A 75 1.45 -5.08 7.70
C GLY A 75 1.46 -3.70 7.04
N LEU A 76 2.61 -3.19 6.59
CA LEU A 76 2.68 -1.98 5.77
C LEU A 76 2.60 -2.33 4.27
N ILE A 77 2.11 -1.38 3.46
CA ILE A 77 2.05 -1.56 2.00
C ILE A 77 3.44 -1.42 1.36
N TYR A 78 4.19 -0.38 1.72
CA TYR A 78 5.55 -0.12 1.20
C TYR A 78 6.50 0.25 2.33
N VAL A 79 6.39 1.49 2.84
CA VAL A 79 7.32 2.08 3.80
C VAL A 79 6.59 2.59 5.03
N ASN A 80 7.35 2.84 6.10
CA ASN A 80 6.84 3.53 7.28
C ASN A 80 6.66 5.03 6.96
N PRO A 81 5.46 5.61 7.17
CA PRO A 81 5.20 7.03 6.87
C PRO A 81 6.00 8.01 7.75
N GLU A 82 6.51 7.55 8.90
CA GLU A 82 7.35 8.33 9.81
C GLU A 82 8.86 8.19 9.51
N GLY A 83 9.20 7.41 8.48
CA GLY A 83 10.57 7.09 8.09
C GLY A 83 11.10 5.79 8.74
N PRO A 84 12.32 5.36 8.35
CA PRO A 84 12.88 4.08 8.78
C PRO A 84 12.83 3.85 10.29
N ASN A 85 12.07 2.83 10.71
CA ASN A 85 11.90 2.44 12.10
C ASN A 85 11.38 3.60 12.99
N GLY A 86 10.49 4.42 12.43
CA GLY A 86 9.91 5.59 13.09
C GLY A 86 10.86 6.80 13.19
N LYS A 87 11.99 6.77 12.48
CA LYS A 87 12.95 7.89 12.47
C LYS A 87 12.68 8.80 11.27
N PRO A 88 12.40 10.10 11.49
CA PRO A 88 12.03 11.04 10.44
C PRO A 88 13.26 11.54 9.68
N ASP A 89 13.94 10.65 8.97
CA ASP A 89 15.03 10.96 8.05
C ASP A 89 14.55 10.78 6.60
N PRO A 90 14.30 11.89 5.87
CA PRO A 90 13.81 11.85 4.49
C PRO A 90 14.75 11.16 3.52
N VAL A 91 16.07 11.22 3.75
CA VAL A 91 17.04 10.65 2.81
C VAL A 91 17.02 9.13 2.89
N SER A 92 17.03 8.59 4.11
CA SER A 92 16.90 7.14 4.29
C SER A 92 15.50 6.63 3.96
N SER A 93 14.44 7.40 4.20
CA SER A 93 13.09 7.09 3.71
C SER A 93 13.06 7.01 2.18
N GLY A 94 13.73 7.93 1.48
CA GLY A 94 13.85 7.89 0.02
C GLY A 94 14.55 6.63 -0.52
N ARG A 95 15.49 6.05 0.23
CA ARG A 95 16.12 4.76 -0.11
C ARG A 95 15.08 3.62 -0.06
N ASP A 96 14.29 3.57 1.01
CA ASP A 96 13.24 2.55 1.18
C ASP A 96 12.12 2.68 0.15
N ILE A 97 11.68 3.92 -0.12
CA ILE A 97 10.66 4.21 -1.12
C ILE A 97 11.10 3.67 -2.46
N ARG A 98 12.33 3.99 -2.90
CA ARG A 98 12.85 3.51 -4.18
C ARG A 98 12.87 1.99 -4.26
N GLU A 99 13.43 1.32 -3.24
CA GLU A 99 13.55 -0.14 -3.24
C GLU A 99 12.19 -0.84 -3.27
N THR A 100 11.28 -0.44 -2.39
CA THR A 100 9.96 -1.07 -2.26
C THR A 100 9.08 -0.86 -3.49
N PHE A 101 9.08 0.35 -4.07
CA PHE A 101 8.38 0.61 -5.33
C PHE A 101 9.00 -0.14 -6.52
N THR A 102 10.33 -0.24 -6.58
CA THR A 102 11.03 -1.02 -7.62
C THR A 102 10.59 -2.49 -7.58
N ARG A 103 10.49 -3.09 -6.39
CA ARG A 103 9.99 -4.47 -6.21
C ARG A 103 8.52 -4.64 -6.58
N MET A 104 7.75 -3.55 -6.62
CA MET A 104 6.37 -3.53 -7.09
C MET A 104 6.21 -3.02 -8.53
N GLY A 105 7.31 -3.03 -9.31
CA GLY A 105 7.28 -2.76 -10.74
C GLY A 105 7.21 -1.28 -11.12
N MET A 106 7.55 -0.37 -10.21
CA MET A 106 7.55 1.08 -10.45
C MET A 106 8.98 1.62 -10.46
N ASN A 107 9.31 2.44 -11.45
CA ASN A 107 10.57 3.18 -11.50
C ASN A 107 10.49 4.51 -10.71
N ASP A 108 11.57 5.30 -10.70
CA ASP A 108 11.64 6.57 -9.98
C ASP A 108 10.56 7.59 -10.42
N GLU A 109 10.32 7.73 -11.73
CA GLU A 109 9.32 8.68 -12.26
C GLU A 109 7.90 8.25 -11.88
N GLU A 110 7.59 6.97 -12.04
CA GLU A 110 6.28 6.40 -11.68
C GLU A 110 6.03 6.51 -10.18
N THR A 111 7.06 6.25 -9.37
CA THR A 111 6.99 6.37 -7.90
C THR A 111 6.65 7.79 -7.47
N VAL A 112 7.36 8.79 -8.02
CA VAL A 112 7.08 10.20 -7.74
C VAL A 112 5.67 10.57 -8.19
N ALA A 113 5.27 10.15 -9.40
CA ALA A 113 3.94 10.43 -9.94
C ALA A 113 2.82 9.83 -9.08
N LEU A 114 2.97 8.60 -8.61
CA LEU A 114 1.99 7.92 -7.76
C LEU A 114 1.85 8.59 -6.40
N ILE A 115 2.96 8.87 -5.71
CA ILE A 115 2.93 9.49 -4.38
C ILE A 115 2.38 10.91 -4.46
N ALA A 116 2.89 11.74 -5.40
CA ALA A 116 2.43 13.11 -5.55
C ALA A 116 0.97 13.18 -6.04
N GLY A 117 0.60 12.35 -7.01
CA GLY A 117 -0.76 12.25 -7.53
C GLY A 117 -1.75 11.80 -6.45
N GLY A 118 -1.40 10.79 -5.66
CA GLY A 118 -2.22 10.32 -4.54
C GLY A 118 -2.39 11.39 -3.46
N HIS A 119 -1.30 11.99 -2.99
CA HIS A 119 -1.33 13.03 -1.94
C HIS A 119 -1.82 14.41 -2.40
N THR A 120 -2.15 14.58 -3.68
CA THR A 120 -2.93 15.74 -4.15
C THR A 120 -4.35 15.74 -3.56
N PHE A 121 -4.84 14.58 -3.11
CA PHE A 121 -6.18 14.42 -2.58
C PHE A 121 -6.17 14.00 -1.11
N GLY A 122 -7.22 14.40 -0.38
CA GLY A 122 -7.51 13.90 0.97
C GLY A 122 -6.58 14.43 2.06
N LYS A 123 -6.40 13.60 3.11
CA LYS A 123 -5.60 13.90 4.30
C LYS A 123 -5.35 12.64 5.13
N ALA A 124 -4.34 12.68 6.00
CA ALA A 124 -4.17 11.72 7.07
C ALA A 124 -5.14 11.99 8.24
N HIS A 125 -5.32 10.99 9.13
CA HIS A 125 -6.19 11.05 10.30
C HIS A 125 -5.41 10.64 11.55
N GLY A 126 -5.34 11.53 12.54
CA GLY A 126 -4.60 11.32 13.80
C GLY A 126 -5.05 12.32 14.85
N ALA A 127 -6.37 12.37 15.10
CA ALA A 127 -7.00 13.39 15.95
C ALA A 127 -6.77 13.16 17.46
N GLY A 128 -6.33 11.97 17.86
CA GLY A 128 -6.03 11.60 19.24
C GLY A 128 -5.07 10.42 19.29
N ASP A 129 -4.77 9.97 20.50
CA ASP A 129 -3.89 8.82 20.72
C ASP A 129 -4.42 7.57 19.99
N ALA A 130 -3.53 6.85 19.32
CA ALA A 130 -3.86 5.59 18.63
C ALA A 130 -4.37 4.52 19.61
N ALA A 131 -4.02 4.62 20.90
CA ALA A 131 -4.56 3.75 21.96
C ALA A 131 -6.09 3.84 22.13
N HIS A 132 -6.74 4.86 21.55
CA HIS A 132 -8.20 4.96 21.52
C HIS A 132 -8.86 4.17 20.38
N VAL A 133 -8.09 3.60 19.45
CA VAL A 133 -8.61 2.75 18.38
C VAL A 133 -8.84 1.34 18.95
N GLY A 134 -10.02 0.78 18.69
CA GLY A 134 -10.37 -0.58 19.10
C GLY A 134 -9.56 -1.65 18.34
N PRO A 135 -9.84 -2.94 18.59
CA PRO A 135 -9.19 -4.03 17.87
C PRO A 135 -9.49 -3.97 16.36
N GLU A 136 -8.61 -4.60 15.59
CA GLU A 136 -8.76 -4.85 14.16
C GLU A 136 -9.97 -5.76 13.85
N PRO A 137 -10.40 -5.87 12.57
CA PRO A 137 -11.62 -6.59 12.23
C PRO A 137 -11.70 -8.11 12.53
N GLU A 138 -10.57 -8.82 12.64
CA GLU A 138 -10.53 -10.28 12.91
C GLU A 138 -10.70 -10.62 14.39
#